data_AF-A0A9E0CYD0-F1
#
_entry.id   AF-A0A9E0CYD0-F1
#
_cell.length_a   1.000
_cell.length_b   1.000
_cell.length_c   1.000
_cell.angle_alpha   90.00
_cell.angle_beta   90.00
_cell.angle_gamma   90.00
#
_symmetry.space_group_name_H-M   'P 1'
#
loop_
_entity.id
_entity.type
_entity.pdbx_description
1 polymer ?
#
loop_
_entity_poly.entity_id
_entity_poly.type
_entity_poly.pdbx_seq_one_letter_code
_entity_poly.pdbx_strand_id
1 'polypeptide(L)' 'LTVSQARKYVKEGQFAAGSMLPKVEAAIDFAGSGSGRTALITLLEKAKEGIQGKTGTLIHL' A
#
# COMPACT_ATOMS: atom_id res chain seq x y z
N LEU A 1 -5.39 1.75 4.98
CA LEU A 1 -5.96 2.05 3.64
C LEU A 1 -6.53 0.75 3.11
N THR A 2 -7.83 0.68 2.82
CA THR A 2 -8.38 -0.58 2.29
C THR A 2 -8.00 -0.76 0.82
N VAL A 3 -7.98 -2.00 0.35
CA VAL A 3 -7.80 -2.34 -1.08
C VAL A 3 -8.79 -1.57 -1.96
N SER A 4 -10.05 -1.46 -1.53
CA SER A 4 -11.09 -0.72 -2.24
C SER A 4 -10.77 0.78 -2.36
N GLN A 5 -10.35 1.42 -1.25
CA GLN A 5 -9.94 2.82 -1.26
C GLN A 5 -8.70 3.04 -2.12
N ALA A 6 -7.71 2.17 -2.04
CA ALA A 6 -6.49 2.28 -2.84
C ALA A 6 -6.81 2.18 -4.35
N ARG A 7 -7.69 1.24 -4.76
CA ARG A 7 -8.16 1.13 -6.16
C ARG A 7 -8.90 2.38 -6.61
N LYS A 8 -9.68 3.02 -5.73
CA LYS A 8 -10.34 4.30 -6.04
C LYS A 8 -9.30 5.40 -6.31
N TYR A 9 -8.30 5.56 -5.45
CA TYR A 9 -7.24 6.56 -5.63
C TYR A 9 -6.38 6.32 -6.87
N VAL A 10 -6.14 5.04 -7.24
CA VAL A 10 -5.51 4.69 -8.52
C VAL A 10 -6.34 5.21 -9.70
N LYS A 11 -7.66 4.99 -9.71
CA LYS A 11 -8.56 5.48 -10.77
C LYS A 11 -8.63 7.00 -10.84
N GLU A 12 -8.50 7.67 -9.69
CA GLU A 12 -8.47 9.14 -9.58
C GLU A 12 -7.10 9.73 -9.98
N GLY A 13 -6.10 8.90 -10.33
CA GLY A 13 -4.79 9.36 -10.76
C GLY A 13 -3.93 9.96 -9.64
N GLN A 14 -4.18 9.60 -8.37
CA GLN A 14 -3.48 10.16 -7.21
C GLN A 14 -2.01 9.73 -7.10
N PHE A 15 -1.59 8.70 -7.85
CA PHE A 15 -0.24 8.14 -7.78
C PHE A 15 0.52 8.34 -9.09
N ALA A 16 1.74 8.86 -8.98
CA ALA A 16 2.62 9.06 -10.13
C ALA A 16 2.98 7.72 -10.80
N ALA A 17 2.73 7.62 -12.11
CA ALA A 17 2.88 6.40 -12.91
C ALA A 17 4.30 5.82 -12.88
N GLY A 18 5.32 6.68 -12.88
CA GLY A 18 6.73 6.24 -12.90
C GLY A 18 7.31 5.82 -11.55
N SER A 19 6.56 5.92 -10.45
CA SER A 19 7.13 5.69 -9.12
C SER A 19 6.17 5.05 -8.13
N MET A 20 5.13 5.75 -7.71
CA MET A 20 4.26 5.30 -6.63
C MET A 20 3.16 4.36 -7.11
N LEU A 21 2.61 4.60 -8.31
CA LEU A 21 1.56 3.76 -8.88
C LEU A 21 1.91 2.26 -8.89
N PRO A 22 3.05 1.81 -9.45
CA PRO A 22 3.38 0.39 -9.47
C PRO A 22 3.56 -0.22 -8.07
N LYS A 23 3.95 0.58 -7.06
CA LYS A 23 4.06 0.12 -5.66
C LYS A 23 2.68 -0.10 -5.06
N VAL A 24 1.74 0.81 -5.32
CA VAL A 24 0.37 0.70 -4.82
C VAL A 24 -0.37 -0.45 -5.50
N GLU A 25 -0.21 -0.64 -6.81
CA GLU A 25 -0.81 -1.76 -7.54
C GLU A 25 -0.32 -3.12 -7.00
N ALA A 26 1.00 -3.29 -6.83
CA ALA A 26 1.55 -4.51 -6.26
C ALA A 26 1.07 -4.76 -4.81
N ALA A 27 0.95 -3.70 -4.01
CA ALA A 27 0.44 -3.79 -2.64
C ALA A 27 -1.05 -4.14 -2.58
N ILE A 28 -1.85 -3.59 -3.48
CA ILE A 28 -3.27 -3.92 -3.68
C ILE A 28 -3.42 -5.40 -4.03
N ASP A 29 -2.62 -5.90 -4.96
CA ASP A 29 -2.70 -7.29 -5.43
C ASP A 29 -2.29 -8.26 -4.31
N PHE A 30 -1.19 -7.97 -3.59
CA PHE A 30 -0.77 -8.80 -2.46
C PHE A 30 -1.79 -8.78 -1.31
N ALA A 31 -2.24 -7.61 -0.86
CA ALA A 31 -3.19 -7.51 0.24
C ALA A 31 -4.55 -8.12 -0.14
N GLY A 32 -4.98 -7.96 -1.39
CA GLY A 32 -6.23 -8.52 -1.91
C GLY A 32 -6.20 -10.02 -2.19
N SER A 33 -5.02 -10.64 -2.22
CA SER A 33 -4.87 -12.05 -2.59
C SER A 33 -5.29 -13.06 -1.51
N GLY A 34 -5.65 -12.61 -0.31
CA GLY A 34 -6.15 -13.48 0.76
C GLY A 34 -6.38 -12.78 2.09
N SER A 35 -7.26 -13.35 2.91
CA SER A 35 -7.60 -12.82 4.23
C SER A 35 -6.39 -12.67 5.14
N GLY A 36 -6.31 -11.54 5.86
CA GLY A 36 -5.23 -11.25 6.80
C GLY A 36 -3.92 -10.78 6.15
N ARG A 37 -3.82 -10.74 4.82
CA ARG A 37 -2.64 -10.19 4.13
C ARG A 37 -2.63 -8.67 4.19
N THR A 38 -1.47 -8.12 4.50
CA THR A 38 -1.25 -6.67 4.58
C THR A 38 0.06 -6.33 3.89
N ALA A 39 0.06 -5.24 3.12
CA ALA A 39 1.25 -4.67 2.50
C ALA A 39 1.60 -3.34 3.17
N LEU A 40 2.89 -3.11 3.38
CA LEU A 40 3.42 -1.87 3.94
C LEU A 40 4.32 -1.18 2.90
N ILE A 41 3.99 0.06 2.58
CA ILE A 41 4.87 0.96 1.82
C ILE A 41 5.47 1.97 2.79
N THR A 42 6.80 1.94 2.97
CA THR A 42 7.51 2.82 3.90
C THR A 42 8.93 3.11 3.40
N LEU A 43 9.63 4.00 4.11
CA LEU A 43 11.06 4.26 3.93
C LEU A 43 11.89 3.16 4.60
N LEU A 44 13.01 2.77 3.98
CA LEU A 44 13.87 1.68 4.47
C LEU A 44 14.39 1.98 5.88
N GLU A 45 14.81 3.22 6.13
CA GLU A 45 15.33 3.71 7.41
C GLU A 45 14.27 3.63 8.52
N LYS A 46 12.98 3.64 8.14
CA LYS A 46 11.84 3.55 9.05
C LYS A 46 11.15 2.18 9.04
N ALA A 47 11.78 1.15 8.47
CA ALA A 47 11.16 -0.17 8.33
C ALA A 47 10.66 -0.75 9.67
N LYS A 48 11.47 -0.60 10.75
CA LYS A 48 11.10 -1.07 12.10
C LYS A 48 9.83 -0.39 12.62
N GLU A 49 9.74 0.93 12.49
CA GLU A 49 8.56 1.70 12.91
C GLU A 49 7.34 1.39 12.02
N GLY A 50 7.59 1.16 10.73
CA GLY A 50 6.55 0.80 9.77
C GLY A 50 5.92 -0.55 10.09
N ILE A 51 6.71 -1.56 10.43
CA ILE A 51 6.21 -2.88 10.86
C ILE A 51 5.39 -2.76 12.15
N GLN A 52 5.74 -1.82 13.04
CA GLN A 52 4.96 -1.51 14.24
C GLN A 52 3.69 -0.69 13.98
N GLY A 53 3.40 -0.33 12.72
CA GLY A 53 2.23 0.46 12.34
C GLY A 53 2.31 1.94 12.75
N LYS A 54 3.50 2.44 13.10
CA LYS A 54 3.71 3.83 13.54
C LYS A 54 3.93 4.79 12.39
N THR A 55 4.29 4.27 11.21
CA THR A 55 4.56 5.06 10.02
C THR A 55 4.35 4.24 8.74
N GLY A 56 4.44 4.89 7.59
CA GLY A 56 4.18 4.29 6.29
C GLY A 56 2.69 4.16 5.98
N THR A 57 2.41 3.55 4.82
CA THR A 57 1.05 3.28 4.35
C THR A 57 0.78 1.79 4.41
N LEU A 58 -0.16 1.39 5.27
CA LEU A 58 -0.65 0.01 5.36
C LEU A 58 -1.86 -0.18 4.44
N ILE A 59 -1.75 -1.14 3.52
CA ILE A 59 -2.81 -1.58 2.61
C ILE A 59 -3.27 -2.97 3.04
N HIS A 60 -4.57 -3.11 3.32
CA HIS A 60 -5.21 -4.34 3.77
C HIS A 60 -6.59 -4.49 3.10
N LEU A 61 -7.21 -5.67 3.16
CA LEU A 61 -8.58 -5.90 2.70
C LEU A 61 -9.57 -4.94 3.37
#